data_AF-A0A1S6EWS3-F1
#
_entry.id   AF-A0A1S6EWS3-F1
#
_cell.length_a   1.000
_cell.length_b   1.000
_cell.length_c   1.000
_cell.angle_alpha   90.00
_cell.angle_beta   90.00
_cell.angle_gamma   90.00
#
_symmetry.space_group_name_H-M   'P 1'
#
loop_
_entity.id
_entity.type
_entity.pdbx_description
1 polymer ?
#
loop_
_entity_poly.entity_id
_entity_poly.type
_entity_poly.pdbx_seq_one_letter_code
_entity_poly.pdbx_strand_id
1 'polypeptide(L)' 'MPVNLHVRNVDDAIAMALKKRAAENGRSAEAEHRYILERALIDNRRAEAIRAMDELRRATAGVRHTPAEVLVRETRDEN' A
#
# COMPACT_ATOMS: atom_id res chain seq x y z
N MET A 1 7.55 26.61 -1.01
CA MET A 1 7.04 27.15 0.27
C MET A 1 6.23 26.06 0.94
N PRO A 2 6.51 25.66 2.20
CA PRO A 2 5.62 24.76 2.93
C PRO A 2 4.28 25.46 3.19
N VAL A 3 3.17 24.72 3.08
CA VAL A 3 1.81 25.21 3.33
C VAL A 3 1.31 24.62 4.64
N ASN A 4 0.75 25.45 5.52
CA ASN A 4 0.18 25.02 6.79
C ASN A 4 -1.34 24.85 6.63
N LEU A 5 -1.87 23.70 7.05
CA LEU A 5 -3.29 23.40 7.05
C LEU A 5 -3.81 23.43 8.49
N HIS A 6 -4.84 24.24 8.75
CA HIS A 6 -5.52 24.28 10.04
C HIS A 6 -6.96 23.80 9.88
N VAL A 7 -7.32 22.75 10.62
CA VAL A 7 -8.67 22.16 10.59
C VAL A 7 -9.39 22.54 11.89
N ARG A 8 -10.55 23.19 11.75
CA ARG A 8 -11.38 23.63 12.88
C ARG A 8 -12.49 22.64 13.17
N ASN A 9 -12.98 22.62 14.40
CA ASN A 9 -14.13 21.82 14.84
C ASN A 9 -13.97 20.31 14.56
N VAL A 10 -12.77 19.77 14.80
CA VAL A 10 -12.53 18.33 14.71
C VAL A 10 -13.10 17.67 15.95
N ASP A 11 -13.88 16.61 15.76
CA ASP A 11 -14.41 15.79 16.85
C ASP A 11 -13.27 15.21 17.70
N ASP A 12 -13.41 15.27 19.02
CA ASP A 12 -12.43 14.74 19.97
C ASP A 12 -12.15 13.26 19.72
N ALA A 13 -13.16 12.47 19.32
CA ALA A 13 -12.98 11.06 18.98
C ALA A 13 -12.01 10.88 17.80
N ILE A 14 -12.07 11.77 16.80
CA ILE A 14 -11.16 11.74 15.65
C ILE A 14 -9.74 12.12 16.09
N ALA A 15 -9.60 13.16 16.91
CA ALA A 15 -8.30 13.58 17.43
C ALA A 15 -7.64 12.49 18.29
N MET A 16 -8.43 11.79 19.12
CA MET A 16 -7.97 10.64 19.91
C MET A 16 -7.54 9.47 19.03
N ALA A 17 -8.36 9.10 18.04
CA ALA A 17 -8.04 8.01 17.10
C ALA A 17 -6.74 8.30 16.33
N LEU A 18 -6.55 9.55 15.88
CA LEU A 18 -5.32 9.97 15.20
C LEU A 18 -4.10 9.84 16.11
N LYS A 19 -4.18 10.31 17.37
CA LYS A 19 -3.07 10.19 18.33
C LYS A 19 -2.72 8.73 18.63
N LYS A 20 -3.73 7.87 18.83
CA LYS A 20 -3.52 6.44 19.04
C LYS A 20 -2.79 5.80 17.86
N ARG A 21 -3.29 6.03 16.65
CA ARG A 21 -2.69 5.52 15.42
C ARG A 21 -1.28 6.06 15.20
N ALA A 22 -1.02 7.32 15.52
CA ALA A 22 0.32 7.91 15.44
C ALA A 22 1.30 7.19 16.39
N ALA A 23 0.89 6.92 17.64
CA ALA A 23 1.70 6.18 18.60
C ALA A 23 1.99 4.74 18.12
N GLU A 24 0.99 4.03 17.58
CA GLU A 24 1.15 2.68 17.02
C GLU A 24 2.15 2.64 15.85
N ASN A 25 2.24 3.71 15.06
CA ASN A 25 3.16 3.82 13.93
C ASN A 25 4.49 4.51 14.29
N GLY A 26 4.73 4.84 15.56
CA GLY A 26 5.95 5.52 16.01
C GLY A 26 6.13 6.93 15.45
N ARG A 27 5.03 7.65 15.20
CA ARG A 27 4.99 8.97 14.57
C ARG A 27 4.36 10.02 15.47
N SER A 28 4.65 11.29 15.22
CA SER A 28 3.88 12.39 15.80
C SER A 28 2.48 12.45 15.16
N ALA A 29 1.51 13.04 15.88
CA ALA A 29 0.15 13.19 15.35
C ALA A 29 0.12 14.01 14.05
N GLU A 30 0.97 15.03 13.93
CA GLU A 30 1.12 15.82 12.70
C GLU A 30 1.71 15.00 11.56
N ALA A 31 2.74 14.19 11.83
CA ALA A 31 3.35 13.32 10.82
C ALA A 31 2.36 12.26 10.33
N GLU A 32 1.57 11.66 11.23
CA GLU A 32 0.54 10.70 10.83
C GLU A 32 -0.60 11.38 10.06
N HIS A 33 -1.00 12.60 10.45
CA HIS A 33 -1.99 13.37 9.70
C HIS A 33 -1.50 13.65 8.27
N ARG A 34 -0.26 14.10 8.10
CA ARG A 34 0.34 14.34 6.79
C ARG A 34 0.36 13.07 5.95
N TYR A 35 0.75 11.95 6.55
CA TYR A 35 0.75 10.66 5.88
C TYR A 35 -0.65 10.24 5.42
N ILE A 36 -1.69 10.45 6.24
CA ILE A 36 -3.07 10.17 5.86
C ILE A 36 -3.51 11.05 4.69
N LEU A 37 -3.20 12.34 4.71
CA LEU A 37 -3.52 13.25 3.60
C LEU A 37 -2.81 12.85 2.31
N GLU A 38 -1.52 12.53 2.38
CA GLU A 38 -0.75 12.02 1.24
C GLU A 38 -1.37 10.73 0.69
N ARG A 39 -1.69 9.78 1.58
CA ARG A 39 -2.38 8.54 1.24
C ARG A 39 -3.76 8.73 0.61
N ALA A 40 -4.50 9.76 1.05
CA ALA A 40 -5.87 9.99 0.59
C ALA A 40 -5.91 10.78 -0.72
N LEU A 41 -4.97 11.70 -0.93
CA LEU A 41 -5.04 12.69 -2.01
C LEU A 41 -4.02 12.46 -3.12
N ILE A 42 -2.89 11.82 -2.82
CA ILE A 42 -1.76 11.66 -3.76
C ILE A 42 -1.55 10.20 -4.10
N ASP A 43 -1.68 9.32 -3.10
CA ASP A 43 -1.36 7.91 -3.24
C ASP A 43 -2.37 7.18 -4.16
N ASN A 44 -1.99 7.08 -5.43
CA ASN A 44 -2.70 6.33 -6.47
C ASN A 44 -2.23 4.88 -6.54
N ARG A 45 -1.58 4.34 -5.49
CA ARG A 45 -0.96 3.00 -5.48
C ARG A 45 -1.88 1.89 -5.94
N ARG A 46 -3.19 1.99 -5.71
CA ARG A 46 -4.14 1.00 -6.23
C ARG A 46 -4.21 1.04 -7.76
N ALA A 47 -4.35 2.22 -8.34
CA ALA A 47 -4.37 2.39 -9.79
C ALA A 47 -3.01 2.04 -10.42
N GLU A 48 -1.90 2.40 -9.76
CA GLU A 48 -0.54 2.04 -10.18
C GLU A 48 -0.30 0.53 -10.11
N ALA A 49 -0.72 -0.13 -9.02
CA ALA A 49 -0.63 -1.58 -8.89
C ALA A 49 -1.44 -2.29 -9.97
N ILE A 50 -2.65 -1.81 -10.29
CA ILE A 50 -3.46 -2.35 -11.39
C ILE A 50 -2.73 -2.18 -12.72
N ARG A 51 -2.17 -0.99 -13.00
CA ARG A 51 -1.38 -0.75 -14.22
C ARG A 51 -0.17 -1.68 -14.34
N ALA A 52 0.59 -1.84 -13.26
CA ALA A 52 1.75 -2.71 -13.22
C ALA A 52 1.36 -4.19 -13.43
N MET A 53 0.25 -4.63 -12.84
CA MET A 53 -0.28 -5.99 -13.04
C MET A 53 -0.72 -6.22 -14.50
N ASP A 54 -1.35 -5.24 -15.13
CA ASP A 54 -1.73 -5.32 -16.54
C ASP A 54 -0.52 -5.33 -17.47
N GLU A 55 0.52 -4.54 -17.16
CA GLU A 55 1.78 -4.56 -17.90
C GLU A 55 2.47 -5.92 -17.80
N LEU A 56 2.56 -6.48 -16.58
CA LEU A 56 3.10 -7.81 -16.37
C LEU A 56 2.32 -8.87 -17.15
N ARG A 57 0.98 -8.82 -17.10
CA ARG A 57 0.11 -9.74 -17.86
C ARG A 57 0.37 -9.65 -19.36
N ARG A 58 0.56 -8.44 -19.91
CA ARG A 58 0.88 -8.25 -21.33
C ARG A 58 2.26 -8.80 -21.68
N ALA A 59 3.25 -8.52 -20.84
CA ALA A 59 4.63 -9.01 -21.03
C ALA A 59 4.72 -10.55 -20.99
N THR A 60 3.84 -11.22 -20.24
CA THR A 60 3.86 -12.68 -20.09
C THR A 60 2.79 -13.43 -20.88
N ALA A 61 1.97 -12.74 -21.68
CA ALA A 61 0.80 -13.33 -22.37
C ALA A 61 1.12 -14.54 -23.27
N GLY A 62 2.36 -14.63 -23.79
CA GLY A 62 2.83 -15.74 -24.63
C GLY A 62 3.82 -16.68 -23.95
N VAL A 63 4.14 -16.46 -22.67
CA VAL A 63 5.11 -17.29 -21.94
C VAL A 63 4.43 -18.59 -21.55
N ARG A 64 4.97 -19.72 -22.03
CA ARG A 64 4.53 -21.04 -21.54
C ARG A 64 4.95 -21.19 -20.09
N HIS A 65 3.98 -21.13 -19.19
CA HIS A 65 4.19 -21.42 -17.77
C HIS A 65 4.09 -22.92 -17.52
N THR A 66 5.09 -23.46 -16.83
CA THR A 66 5.01 -24.81 -16.25
C THR A 66 4.11 -24.75 -15.01
N PRO A 67 3.06 -25.57 -14.91
CA PRO A 67 2.25 -25.67 -13.70
C PRO A 67 3.12 -25.98 -12.48
N ALA A 68 2.91 -25.26 -11.38
CA ALA A 68 3.75 -25.38 -10.19
C ALA A 68 3.77 -26.81 -9.61
N GLU A 69 2.67 -27.55 -9.76
CA GLU A 69 2.56 -28.95 -9.39
C GLU A 69 3.53 -29.89 -10.11
N VAL A 70 3.94 -29.57 -11.34
CA VAL A 70 4.97 -30.33 -12.07
C VAL A 70 6.33 -30.08 -11.44
N LEU A 71 6.67 -28.81 -11.19
CA LEU A 71 7.93 -28.41 -10.56
C LEU A 71 8.08 -29.03 -9.16
N VAL A 72 7.01 -29.01 -8.36
CA VAL A 72 7.01 -29.58 -7.00
C VAL A 72 7.19 -31.10 -7.01
N ARG A 73 6.70 -31.80 -8.04
CA ARG A 73 6.93 -33.25 -8.21
C ARG A 73 8.39 -33.52 -8.58
N GLU A 74 8.93 -32.80 -9.57
CA GLU A 74 10.34 -32.92 -9.98
C GLU A 74 11.29 -32.73 -8.79
N THR A 75 11.09 -31.70 -7.96
CA THR A 75 11.92 -31.46 -6.76
C THR A 75 11.80 -32.57 -5.70
N ARG A 76 10.66 -33.26 -5.63
CA ARG A 76 10.45 -34.39 -4.70
C ARG A 76 11.11 -35.66 -5.20
N ASP A 77 11.12 -35.88 -6.50
CA ASP A 77 11.72 -37.07 -7.12
C ASP A 77 13.27 -36.97 -7.18
N GLU A 78 13.84 -35.76 -7.02
CA GLU A 78 15.28 -35.49 -6.96
C GLU A 78 15.93 -35.68 -5.57
N ASN A 79 15.15 -35.83 -4.48
CA ASN A 79 15.63 -36.00 -3.10
C ASN A 79 15.44 -37.43 -2.57
#